data_AF-A0A2N6FVI1-F1
#
_entry.id   AF-A0A2N6FVI1-F1
#
_cell.length_a   1.000
_cell.length_b   1.000
_cell.length_c   1.000
_cell.angle_alpha   90.00
_cell.angle_beta   90.00
_cell.angle_gamma   90.00
#
_symmetry.space_group_name_H-M   'P 1'
#
loop_
_entity.id
_entity.type
_entity.pdbx_description
1 polymer ?
#
loop_
_entity_poly.entity_id
_entity_poly.type
_entity_poly.pdbx_seq_one_letter_code
_entity_poly.pdbx_strand_id
1 'polypeptide(L)'
;MKNIENISRYRKMVLFTMFDMPTNTKRDIKKYTKFRKKLLEMGFIMFQYSIYIRFCRSLAIAQKYEKKIELSAPIGGSIRVVKITEAQYKNMLIIENYREKPEKKLQKQTQTVLVF
;
A
#
# COMPACT_ATOMS: atom_id res chain seq x y z
N MET A 1 8.85 -4.01 -41.27
CA MET A 1 7.86 -3.86 -40.18
C MET A 1 8.33 -4.74 -39.02
N LYS A 2 8.79 -4.15 -37.90
CA LYS A 2 9.26 -4.91 -36.73
C LYS A 2 8.04 -5.48 -36.00
N ASN A 3 7.99 -6.80 -35.84
CA ASN A 3 7.00 -7.53 -35.06
C ASN A 3 6.92 -6.96 -33.63
N ILE A 4 5.85 -6.19 -33.36
CA ILE A 4 5.42 -5.78 -32.01
C ILE A 4 4.45 -6.83 -31.43
N GLU A 5 4.57 -8.08 -31.89
CA GLU A 5 3.73 -9.18 -31.42
C GLU A 5 4.38 -9.79 -30.17
N ASN A 6 3.73 -9.56 -29.02
CA ASN A 6 3.94 -10.22 -27.72
C ASN A 6 4.81 -9.56 -26.63
N ILE A 7 4.65 -8.25 -26.37
CA ILE A 7 4.93 -7.68 -25.03
C ILE A 7 3.62 -7.57 -24.21
N SER A 8 2.85 -8.65 -24.17
CA SER A 8 1.71 -8.80 -23.25
C SER A 8 1.90 -10.04 -22.38
N ARG A 9 3.05 -10.13 -21.70
CA ARG A 9 3.30 -11.14 -20.65
C ARG A 9 3.21 -10.42 -19.31
N TYR A 10 2.25 -10.83 -18.48
CA TYR A 10 1.93 -10.35 -17.13
C TYR A 10 2.82 -9.22 -16.58
N ARG A 11 2.35 -7.97 -16.68
CA ARG A 11 3.05 -6.83 -16.05
C ARG A 11 2.93 -6.94 -14.54
N LYS A 12 4.06 -7.13 -13.85
CA LYS A 12 4.12 -7.04 -12.39
C LYS A 12 3.76 -5.61 -11.97
N MET A 13 2.84 -5.49 -11.02
CA MET A 13 2.33 -4.22 -10.54
C MET A 13 2.59 -4.09 -9.04
N VAL A 14 2.69 -2.86 -8.56
CA VAL A 14 2.68 -2.53 -7.14
C VAL A 14 1.46 -1.65 -6.90
N LEU A 15 0.60 -2.09 -5.97
CA LEU A 15 -0.62 -1.41 -5.60
C LEU A 15 -0.39 -0.61 -4.33
N PHE A 16 -0.37 0.71 -4.43
CA PHE A 16 -0.32 1.62 -3.29
C PHE A 16 -1.73 1.92 -2.82
N THR A 17 -1.93 1.90 -1.51
CA THR A 17 -3.17 2.28 -0.83
C THR A 17 -2.81 3.28 0.24
N MET A 18 -3.19 4.54 -0.01
CA MET A 18 -2.99 5.67 0.88
C MET A 18 -4.34 6.02 1.49
N PHE A 19 -4.40 6.26 2.79
CA PHE A 19 -5.67 6.59 3.44
C PHE A 19 -5.52 7.62 4.53
N ASP A 20 -6.46 8.55 4.56
CA ASP A 20 -6.66 9.46 5.67
C ASP A 20 -7.98 9.11 6.36
N MET A 21 -7.89 8.89 7.67
CA MET A 21 -8.97 8.34 8.48
C MET A 21 -9.04 9.16 9.76
N PRO A 22 -10.24 9.55 10.21
CA PRO A 22 -10.37 10.19 11.51
C PRO A 22 -9.88 9.24 12.62
N THR A 23 -9.32 9.81 13.69
CA THR A 23 -8.82 9.05 14.85
C THR A 23 -9.22 9.69 16.19
N ASN A 24 -10.15 10.65 16.18
CA ASN A 24 -10.51 11.43 17.36
C ASN A 24 -11.38 10.64 18.35
N THR A 25 -12.19 9.69 17.86
CA THR A 25 -13.09 8.90 18.72
C THR A 25 -12.72 7.43 18.74
N LYS A 26 -13.16 6.70 19.78
CA LYS A 26 -13.04 5.23 19.85
C LYS A 26 -13.66 4.53 18.63
N ARG A 27 -14.75 5.09 18.08
CA ARG A 27 -15.42 4.55 16.90
C ARG A 27 -14.53 4.72 15.65
N ASP A 28 -13.88 5.85 15.51
CA ASP A 28 -13.01 6.13 14.37
C ASP A 28 -11.72 5.29 14.43
N ILE A 29 -11.11 5.17 15.61
CA ILE A 29 -9.98 4.26 15.85
C ILE A 29 -10.35 2.81 15.51
N LYS A 30 -11.58 2.38 15.84
CA LYS A 30 -12.07 1.04 15.48
C LYS A 30 -12.22 0.86 13.97
N LYS A 31 -12.71 1.88 13.24
CA LYS A 31 -12.78 1.86 11.77
C LYS A 31 -11.39 1.78 11.15
N TYR A 32 -10.46 2.63 11.60
CA TYR A 32 -9.05 2.62 11.19
C TYR A 32 -8.44 1.23 11.38
N THR A 33 -8.56 0.69 12.60
CA THR A 33 -7.97 -0.61 12.96
C THR A 33 -8.56 -1.73 12.11
N LYS A 34 -9.87 -1.71 11.86
CA LYS A 34 -10.55 -2.71 11.02
C LYS A 34 -10.06 -2.64 9.57
N PHE A 35 -9.96 -1.44 8.98
CA PHE A 35 -9.49 -1.28 7.61
C PHE A 35 -8.02 -1.70 7.46
N ARG A 36 -7.15 -1.26 8.38
CA ARG A 36 -5.75 -1.70 8.45
C ARG A 36 -5.63 -3.23 8.54
N LYS A 37 -6.41 -3.87 9.42
CA LYS A 37 -6.42 -5.33 9.54
C LYS A 37 -6.80 -6.01 8.22
N LYS A 38 -7.79 -5.47 7.50
CA LYS A 38 -8.19 -5.99 6.18
C LYS A 38 -7.06 -5.87 5.14
N LEU A 39 -6.32 -4.76 5.13
CA LEU A 39 -5.15 -4.62 4.26
C LEU A 39 -4.09 -5.69 4.56
N LEU A 40 -3.77 -5.91 5.84
CA LEU A 40 -2.81 -6.94 6.25
C LEU A 40 -3.28 -8.37 5.88
N GLU A 41 -4.55 -8.70 6.12
CA GLU A 41 -5.16 -9.98 5.70
C GLU A 41 -5.10 -10.17 4.18
N MET A 42 -5.19 -9.09 3.41
CA MET A 42 -5.04 -9.10 1.95
C MET A 42 -3.58 -9.20 1.50
N GLY A 43 -2.61 -9.23 2.42
CA GLY A 43 -1.18 -9.30 2.15
C GLY A 43 -0.60 -7.98 1.65
N PHE A 44 -1.14 -6.86 2.12
CA PHE A 44 -0.45 -5.57 2.03
C PHE A 44 0.58 -5.45 3.16
N ILE A 45 1.65 -4.74 2.88
CA ILE A 45 2.70 -4.42 3.84
C ILE A 45 2.68 -2.92 4.10
N MET A 46 3.03 -2.51 5.31
CA MET A 46 3.15 -1.09 5.63
C MET A 46 4.39 -0.53 4.93
N PHE A 47 4.17 0.52 4.14
CA PHE A 47 5.24 1.23 3.43
C PHE A 47 5.65 2.47 4.23
N GLN A 48 4.67 3.27 4.65
CA GLN A 48 4.82 4.42 5.56
C GLN A 48 3.55 4.55 6.41
N TYR A 49 3.50 5.52 7.34
CA TYR A 49 2.25 5.83 8.03
C TYR A 49 1.16 6.13 7.02
N SER A 50 0.01 5.49 7.21
CA SER A 50 -1.16 5.62 6.33
C SER A 50 -0.94 5.22 4.86
N ILE A 51 0.18 4.54 4.54
CA ILE A 51 0.49 4.05 3.19
C ILE A 51 0.86 2.57 3.24
N TYR A 52 0.13 1.75 2.50
CA TYR A 52 0.32 0.31 2.41
C TYR A 52 0.50 -0.10 0.96
N ILE A 53 1.38 -1.07 0.70
CA ILE A 53 1.65 -1.56 -0.65
C ILE A 53 1.42 -3.06 -0.80
N ARG A 54 1.07 -3.49 -2.00
CA ARG A 54 0.96 -4.91 -2.36
C ARG A 54 1.60 -5.18 -3.72
N PHE A 55 2.56 -6.10 -3.74
CA PHE A 55 3.13 -6.63 -4.97
C PHE A 55 2.15 -7.60 -5.64
N CYS A 56 1.84 -7.34 -6.91
CA CYS A 56 0.90 -8.10 -7.71
C CYS A 56 1.61 -8.70 -8.92
N ARG A 57 1.45 -10.01 -9.13
CA ARG A 57 2.08 -10.74 -10.25
C ARG A 57 1.54 -10.34 -11.63
N SER A 58 0.41 -9.65 -11.68
CA SER A 58 -0.21 -9.16 -12.91
C SER A 58 -1.14 -7.97 -12.65
N LEU A 59 -1.50 -7.25 -13.73
CA LEU A 59 -2.54 -6.23 -13.71
C LEU A 59 -3.90 -6.77 -13.25
N ALA A 60 -4.28 -7.97 -13.70
CA ALA A 60 -5.54 -8.60 -13.29
C ALA A 60 -5.60 -8.85 -11.77
N ILE A 61 -4.48 -9.29 -11.17
CA ILE A 61 -4.38 -9.42 -9.71
C ILE A 61 -4.48 -8.04 -9.04
N ALA A 62 -3.82 -7.01 -9.56
CA ALA A 62 -3.92 -5.66 -9.01
C ALA A 62 -5.37 -5.13 -9.02
N GLN A 63 -6.09 -5.30 -10.14
CA GLN A 63 -7.51 -4.92 -10.27
C GLN A 63 -8.41 -5.72 -9.30
N LYS A 64 -8.13 -7.01 -9.09
CA LYS A 64 -8.85 -7.82 -8.10
C LYS A 64 -8.70 -7.25 -6.69
N TYR A 65 -7.49 -6.82 -6.29
CA TYR A 65 -7.25 -6.27 -4.96
C TYR A 65 -7.75 -4.83 -4.81
N GLU A 66 -7.76 -4.04 -5.88
CA GLU A 66 -8.40 -2.72 -5.91
C GLU A 66 -9.90 -2.83 -5.57
N LYS A 67 -10.64 -3.74 -6.21
CA LYS A 67 -12.05 -4.00 -5.87
C LYS A 67 -12.23 -4.44 -4.42
N LYS A 68 -11.31 -5.25 -3.88
CA LYS A 68 -11.36 -5.65 -2.47
C LYS A 68 -11.12 -4.48 -1.51
N ILE A 69 -10.26 -3.51 -1.86
CA ILE A 69 -10.07 -2.29 -1.09
C ILE A 69 -11.35 -1.48 -1.08
N GLU A 70 -11.95 -1.27 -2.25
CA GLU A 70 -13.21 -0.53 -2.41
C GLU A 70 -14.32 -1.12 -1.52
N LEU A 71 -14.51 -2.44 -1.56
CA LEU A 71 -15.48 -3.13 -0.69
C LEU A 71 -15.14 -3.09 0.80
N SER A 72 -13.87 -2.88 1.15
CA SER A 72 -13.41 -2.82 2.54
C SER A 72 -13.37 -1.38 3.09
N ALA A 73 -13.57 -0.37 2.23
CA ALA A 73 -13.45 1.03 2.58
C ALA A 73 -14.47 1.42 3.67
N PRO A 74 -14.02 2.00 4.80
CA PRO A 74 -14.92 2.45 5.85
C PRO A 74 -15.60 3.78 5.47
N ILE A 75 -16.85 3.93 5.89
CA ILE A 75 -17.61 5.18 5.74
C ILE A 75 -16.90 6.31 6.49
N GLY A 76 -16.66 7.41 5.76
CA GLY A 76 -15.97 8.61 6.26
C GLY A 76 -14.45 8.55 6.19
N GLY A 77 -13.87 7.56 5.49
CA GLY A 77 -12.45 7.52 5.17
C GLY A 77 -12.15 8.12 3.80
N SER A 78 -11.00 8.78 3.65
CA SER A 78 -10.46 9.23 2.37
C SER A 78 -9.40 8.24 1.91
N ILE A 79 -9.69 7.45 0.87
CA ILE A 79 -8.79 6.40 0.38
C ILE A 79 -8.39 6.70 -1.06
N ARG A 80 -7.08 6.65 -1.34
CA ARG A 80 -6.51 6.77 -2.69
C ARG A 80 -5.75 5.50 -3.01
N VAL A 81 -6.01 4.94 -4.19
CA VAL A 81 -5.35 3.74 -4.68
C VAL A 81 -4.64 4.07 -5.98
N VAL A 82 -3.35 3.73 -6.09
CA VAL A 82 -2.59 3.87 -7.34
C VAL A 82 -1.89 2.57 -7.67
N LYS A 83 -1.98 2.18 -8.94
CA LYS A 83 -1.30 1.01 -9.51
C LYS A 83 -0.12 1.52 -10.32
N ILE A 84 1.09 1.14 -9.93
CA ILE A 84 2.30 1.43 -10.70
C ILE A 84 2.96 0.11 -11.13
N THR A 85 3.79 0.15 -12.16
CA THR A 85 4.59 -1.02 -12.54
C THR A 85 5.69 -1.28 -11.52
N GLU A 86 6.17 -2.52 -11.41
CA GLU A 86 7.32 -2.85 -10.57
C GLU A 86 8.57 -2.03 -10.96
N ALA A 87 8.74 -1.70 -12.25
CA ALA A 87 9.83 -0.86 -12.72
C ALA A 87 9.73 0.58 -12.19
N GLN A 88 8.54 1.20 -12.25
CA GLN A 88 8.30 2.53 -11.67
C GLN A 88 8.51 2.54 -10.16
N TYR A 89 8.09 1.47 -9.46
CA TYR A 89 8.33 1.32 -8.03
C TYR A 89 9.83 1.26 -7.70
N LYS A 90 10.61 0.47 -8.44
CA LYS A 90 12.06 0.35 -8.24
C LYS A 90 12.81 1.64 -8.58
N ASN A 91 12.27 2.45 -9.50
CA ASN A 91 12.83 3.75 -9.86
C ASN A 91 12.36 4.88 -8.93
N MET A 92 11.78 4.55 -7.76
CA MET A 92 11.39 5.55 -6.77
C MET A 92 12.63 6.22 -6.19
N LEU A 93 12.67 7.55 -6.24
CA LEU A 93 13.64 8.33 -5.48
C LEU A 93 13.23 8.30 -4.00
N ILE A 94 14.11 7.75 -3.16
CA ILE A 94 13.91 7.69 -1.71
C ILE A 94 14.77 8.81 -1.09
N ILE A 95 14.11 9.72 -0.38
CA ILE A 95 14.76 10.81 0.36
C ILE A 95 14.38 10.66 1.82
N GLU A 96 15.36 10.38 2.66
CA GLU A 96 15.18 10.22 4.10
C GLU A 96 15.93 11.31 4.85
N ASN A 97 15.21 12.25 5.45
CA ASN A 97 15.79 13.34 6.24
C ASN A 97 15.34 13.24 7.70
N TYR A 98 15.69 12.13 8.35
CA TYR A 98 15.39 11.95 9.76
C TYR A 98 16.48 12.56 10.64
N ARG A 99 16.09 13.36 11.64
CA ARG A 99 17.01 13.77 12.73
C ARG A 99 17.51 12.56 13.54
N GLU A 100 16.70 11.50 13.62
CA GLU A 100 17.04 10.19 14.19
C GLU A 100 16.33 9.08 13.39
N LYS A 101 17.05 7.99 13.06
CA LYS A 101 16.48 6.88 12.29
C LYS A 101 15.20 6.30 12.94
N PRO A 102 14.11 6.08 12.18
CA PRO A 102 12.84 5.57 12.70
C PRO A 102 12.98 4.20 13.40
N GLU A 103 13.98 3.41 13.03
CA GLU A 103 14.37 2.14 13.66
C GLU A 103 14.53 2.27 15.20
N LYS A 104 15.05 3.40 15.71
CA LYS A 104 15.23 3.63 17.15
C LYS A 104 13.90 3.84 17.90
N LYS A 105 12.86 4.35 17.23
CA LYS A 105 11.51 4.50 17.84
C LYS A 105 10.70 3.20 17.80
N LEU A 106 11.00 2.32 16.84
CA LEU A 106 10.24 1.08 16.58
C LEU A 106 10.47 -0.02 17.62
N GLN A 107 11.48 0.06 18.48
CA GLN A 107 11.60 -0.87 19.63
C GLN A 107 10.40 -0.82 20.59
N LYS A 108 9.54 0.22 20.52
CA LYS A 108 8.30 0.36 21.31
C LYS A 108 7.00 0.07 20.53
N GLN A 109 7.04 -0.17 19.22
CA GLN A 109 5.83 -0.44 18.42
C GLN A 109 6.02 -1.68 17.53
N THR A 110 5.15 -2.68 17.72
CA THR A 110 5.19 -4.03 17.15
C THR A 110 4.90 -4.11 15.64
N GLN A 111 5.36 -3.16 14.84
CA GLN A 111 5.10 -3.13 13.40
C GLN A 111 6.39 -3.18 12.59
N THR A 112 6.54 -4.24 11.79
CA THR A 112 7.58 -4.35 10.76
C THR A 112 7.31 -3.31 9.66
N VAL A 113 8.14 -2.27 9.64
CA VAL A 113 8.25 -1.34 8.52
C VAL A 113 9.37 -1.88 7.63
N LEU A 114 9.12 -1.99 6.33
CA LEU A 114 10.21 -2.22 5.37
C LEU A 114 11.05 -0.95 5.31
N VAL A 115 12.25 -1.02 5.89
CA VAL A 115 13.29 0.00 5.75
C VAL A 115 14.02 -0.33 4.44
N PHE A 116 14.12 0.66 3.55
CA PHE A 116 14.83 0.54 2.27
C PHE A 116 16.22 1.16 2.36
#